data_AF-V7D1P1-F1
#
_entry.id   AF-V7D1P1-F1
#
_cell.length_a   1.000
_cell.length_b   1.000
_cell.length_c   1.000
_cell.angle_alpha   90.00
_cell.angle_beta   90.00
_cell.angle_gamma   90.00
#
_symmetry.space_group_name_H-M   'P 1'
#
loop_
_entity.id
_entity.type
_entity.pdbx_description
1 polymer ?
#
loop_
_entity_poly.entity_id
_entity_poly.type
_entity_poly.pdbx_seq_one_letter_code
_entity_poly.pdbx_strand_id
1 'polypeptide(L)'
;MDCCVCTTMPLILRPPRNTICGACYEGVRSIINMMGSVESEKVKAIVANPNPNTSLLSRRNSSKTLEDCIRWCSEQMEQFNQQKQDLVFLRGFVAAFKEQIHTDILVTPGRHGPPIPAHKSVLAARSEIFKNMLECDECKEAPSKSITITDLKHEELECLLEFLYSGSLGVEKLEKHVYALSQAADKYMIPHLLKHCERYLLSSLSTCNALQTLEIADTCSNHTLKETTLDFLVKNIDRVVSSPKFEAFVHRSPHLTVQLVTRAFANGAK
;
A
#
# COMPACT_ATOMS: atom_id res chain seq x y z
N MET A 1 -8.98 -23.27 -22.91
CA MET A 1 -8.13 -22.23 -22.29
C MET A 1 -6.94 -22.07 -23.22
N ASP A 2 -6.72 -20.87 -23.75
CA ASP A 2 -5.66 -20.64 -24.72
C ASP A 2 -4.39 -20.24 -23.92
N CYS A 3 -3.28 -21.02 -23.96
CA CYS A 3 -2.04 -20.59 -23.26
C CYS A 3 -1.52 -19.31 -23.93
N CYS A 4 -1.03 -18.34 -23.14
CA CYS A 4 -0.79 -16.94 -23.58
C CYS A 4 0.18 -16.76 -24.78
N VAL A 5 0.80 -17.85 -25.21
CA VAL A 5 1.73 -17.98 -26.33
C VAL A 5 1.02 -18.29 -27.66
N CYS A 6 -0.15 -18.96 -27.65
CA CYS A 6 -0.85 -19.37 -28.88
C CYS A 6 -2.00 -18.44 -29.32
N THR A 7 -2.33 -17.41 -28.54
CA THR A 7 -3.30 -16.37 -28.92
C THR A 7 -2.83 -15.50 -30.08
N THR A 8 -1.51 -15.33 -30.26
CA THR A 8 -0.91 -14.56 -31.37
C THR A 8 -0.74 -15.36 -32.66
N MET A 9 -0.96 -16.69 -32.65
CA MET A 9 -0.88 -17.49 -33.87
C MET A 9 -2.19 -17.48 -34.69
N PRO A 10 -2.10 -17.44 -36.04
CA PRO A 10 -3.24 -17.62 -36.93
C PRO A 10 -4.01 -18.89 -36.62
N LEU A 11 -5.35 -18.85 -36.72
CA LEU A 11 -6.24 -19.97 -36.38
C LEU A 11 -5.86 -21.29 -37.07
N ILE A 12 -5.32 -21.21 -38.30
CA ILE A 12 -4.88 -22.33 -39.14
C ILE A 12 -3.66 -23.08 -38.59
N LEU A 13 -2.89 -22.48 -37.67
CA LEU A 13 -1.67 -23.04 -37.08
C LEU A 13 -1.84 -23.39 -35.58
N ARG A 14 -3.05 -23.27 -35.04
CA ARG A 14 -3.31 -23.59 -33.62
C ARG A 14 -3.44 -25.10 -33.42
N PRO A 15 -2.80 -25.69 -32.39
CA PRO A 15 -3.06 -27.07 -31.99
C PRO A 15 -4.54 -27.31 -31.63
N PRO A 16 -5.04 -28.56 -31.70
CA PRO A 16 -6.39 -28.90 -31.27
C PRO A 16 -6.68 -28.47 -29.83
N ARG A 17 -7.95 -28.20 -29.51
CA ARG A 17 -8.36 -27.93 -28.12
C ARG A 17 -7.96 -29.13 -27.24
N ASN A 18 -7.39 -28.83 -26.08
CA ASN A 18 -6.79 -29.77 -25.11
C ASN A 18 -5.40 -30.33 -25.46
N THR A 19 -4.70 -29.80 -26.48
CA THR A 19 -3.28 -30.10 -26.71
C THR A 19 -2.38 -28.98 -26.16
N ILE A 20 -1.37 -29.31 -25.35
CA ILE A 20 -0.34 -28.35 -24.93
C ILE A 20 0.59 -28.10 -26.12
N CYS A 21 0.87 -26.84 -26.49
CA CYS A 21 1.82 -26.56 -27.58
C CYS A 21 3.25 -26.93 -27.16
N GLY A 22 4.13 -27.24 -28.12
CA GLY A 22 5.50 -27.71 -27.83
C GLY A 22 6.28 -26.81 -26.87
N ALA A 23 6.12 -25.49 -26.96
CA ALA A 23 6.73 -24.54 -26.03
C ALA A 23 6.12 -24.56 -24.63
N CYS A 24 4.79 -24.62 -24.50
CA CYS A 24 4.10 -24.79 -23.22
C CYS A 24 4.44 -26.19 -22.60
N TYR A 25 4.71 -27.23 -23.41
CA TYR A 25 5.15 -28.57 -22.96
C TYR A 25 6.60 -28.58 -22.49
N GLU A 26 7.56 -28.09 -23.29
CA GLU A 26 8.98 -28.04 -22.91
C GLU A 26 9.24 -27.12 -21.72
N GLY A 27 8.45 -26.05 -21.55
CA GLY A 27 8.46 -25.22 -20.35
C GLY A 27 8.07 -26.01 -19.09
N VAL A 28 6.94 -26.74 -19.13
CA VAL A 28 6.50 -27.59 -18.00
C VAL A 28 7.48 -28.74 -17.76
N ARG A 29 8.01 -29.38 -18.81
CA ARG A 29 9.01 -30.45 -18.72
C ARG A 29 10.31 -29.94 -18.07
N SER A 30 10.74 -28.74 -18.41
CA SER A 30 11.91 -28.09 -17.79
C SER A 30 11.69 -27.86 -16.30
N ILE A 31 10.50 -27.38 -15.90
CA ILE A 31 10.15 -27.18 -14.49
C ILE A 31 10.07 -28.51 -13.72
N ILE A 32 9.47 -29.56 -14.30
CA ILE A 32 9.38 -30.89 -13.67
C ILE A 32 10.77 -31.51 -13.49
N ASN A 33 11.63 -31.44 -14.52
CA ASN A 33 13.01 -31.89 -14.41
C ASN A 33 13.78 -31.10 -13.33
N MET A 34 13.55 -29.79 -13.25
CA MET A 34 14.16 -28.93 -12.21
C MET A 34 13.73 -29.36 -10.80
N MET A 35 12.45 -29.69 -10.59
CA MET A 35 11.95 -30.19 -9.31
C MET A 35 12.55 -31.56 -8.95
N GLY A 36 12.64 -32.49 -9.90
CA GLY A 36 13.24 -33.81 -9.67
C GLY A 36 14.75 -33.76 -9.37
N SER A 37 15.48 -32.78 -9.90
CA SER A 37 16.90 -32.56 -9.59
C SER A 37 17.12 -32.14 -8.13
N VAL A 38 16.24 -31.33 -7.55
CA VAL A 38 16.33 -30.87 -6.14
C VAL A 38 16.20 -32.04 -5.15
N GLU A 39 15.45 -33.10 -5.50
CA GLU A 39 15.38 -34.33 -4.71
C GLU A 39 16.66 -35.17 -4.84
N SER A 40 17.30 -35.19 -6.01
CA SER A 40 18.54 -35.94 -6.25
C SER A 40 19.79 -35.28 -5.64
N GLU A 41 19.88 -33.95 -5.63
CA GLU A 41 21.09 -33.24 -5.15
C GLU A 41 21.27 -33.36 -3.63
N LYS A 42 20.16 -33.45 -2.86
CA LYS A 42 20.21 -33.77 -1.42
C LYS A 42 20.86 -35.13 -1.10
N VAL A 43 20.90 -36.04 -2.06
CA VAL A 43 21.48 -37.39 -1.88
C VAL A 43 22.97 -37.45 -2.28
N LYS A 44 23.43 -36.55 -3.17
CA LYS A 44 24.82 -36.59 -3.70
C LYS A 44 25.84 -35.81 -2.87
N ALA A 45 25.43 -34.89 -2.00
CA ALA A 45 26.34 -34.09 -1.18
C ALA A 45 27.14 -34.88 -0.10
N ILE A 46 26.98 -36.21 -0.03
CA ILE A 46 27.64 -37.07 0.96
C ILE A 46 28.97 -37.66 0.44
N VAL A 47 29.27 -37.62 -0.87
CA VAL A 47 30.42 -38.36 -1.43
C VAL A 47 31.34 -37.54 -2.35
N ALA A 48 32.53 -37.24 -1.81
CA ALA A 48 33.83 -37.06 -2.48
C ALA A 48 34.12 -35.81 -3.38
N ASN A 49 35.07 -35.00 -2.88
CA ASN A 49 36.12 -34.29 -3.65
C ASN A 49 37.21 -35.35 -4.06
N PRO A 50 38.18 -35.17 -5.01
CA PRO A 50 38.88 -33.89 -5.27
C PRO A 50 39.43 -33.57 -6.71
N ASN A 51 39.39 -32.27 -7.06
CA ASN A 51 40.44 -31.50 -7.79
C ASN A 51 40.68 -31.74 -9.33
N PRO A 52 41.50 -30.93 -10.05
CA PRO A 52 40.92 -29.93 -10.97
C PRO A 52 41.57 -29.85 -12.38
N ASN A 53 41.21 -28.79 -13.12
CA ASN A 53 41.75 -28.26 -14.38
C ASN A 53 41.11 -28.74 -15.70
N THR A 54 40.26 -27.89 -16.28
CA THR A 54 40.45 -27.48 -17.68
C THR A 54 39.82 -26.12 -17.93
N SER A 55 40.55 -25.22 -18.57
CA SER A 55 40.02 -23.95 -19.09
C SER A 55 39.29 -24.19 -20.41
N LEU A 56 38.26 -23.39 -20.70
CA LEU A 56 37.93 -22.93 -22.07
C LEU A 56 36.89 -21.80 -22.02
N LEU A 57 37.18 -20.70 -22.71
CA LEU A 57 36.32 -19.53 -22.82
C LEU A 57 35.21 -19.76 -23.87
N SER A 58 33.95 -19.51 -23.54
CA SER A 58 32.95 -19.11 -24.55
C SER A 58 31.69 -18.45 -23.97
N ARG A 59 31.15 -17.50 -24.74
CA ARG A 59 29.80 -16.90 -24.66
C ARG A 59 29.32 -16.36 -23.30
N ARG A 60 29.43 -15.03 -23.14
CA ARG A 60 28.49 -14.23 -22.36
C ARG A 60 27.08 -14.28 -23.00
N ASN A 61 26.30 -15.31 -22.70
CA ASN A 61 24.84 -15.19 -22.62
C ASN A 61 24.49 -15.05 -21.14
N SER A 62 23.82 -13.97 -20.74
CA SER A 62 23.41 -13.74 -19.35
C SER A 62 22.17 -14.56 -18.98
N SER A 63 22.25 -15.89 -19.16
CA SER A 63 21.34 -16.82 -18.51
C SER A 63 21.81 -16.93 -17.06
N LYS A 64 21.03 -16.36 -16.13
CA LYS A 64 21.23 -16.62 -14.69
C LYS A 64 21.15 -18.13 -14.50
N THR A 65 22.15 -18.72 -13.86
CA THR A 65 22.12 -20.16 -13.57
C THR A 65 21.00 -20.47 -12.57
N LEU A 66 20.61 -21.76 -12.45
CA LEU A 66 19.68 -22.17 -11.39
C LEU A 66 20.24 -21.82 -10.00
N GLU A 67 21.56 -21.98 -9.84
CA GLU A 67 22.30 -21.59 -8.64
C GLU A 67 22.23 -20.08 -8.36
N ASP A 68 22.37 -19.22 -9.37
CA ASP A 68 22.16 -17.76 -9.23
C ASP A 68 20.73 -17.41 -8.81
N CYS A 69 19.73 -18.13 -9.34
CA CYS A 69 18.33 -17.94 -8.96
C CYS A 69 18.05 -18.39 -7.52
N ILE A 70 18.59 -19.54 -7.10
CA ILE A 70 18.49 -20.03 -5.72
C ILE A 70 19.17 -19.05 -4.77
N ARG A 71 20.39 -18.64 -5.07
CA ARG A 71 21.17 -17.67 -4.29
C ARG A 71 20.44 -16.33 -4.17
N TRP A 72 19.92 -15.79 -5.27
CA TRP A 72 19.11 -14.57 -5.24
C TRP A 72 17.84 -14.72 -4.37
N CYS A 73 17.12 -15.85 -4.48
CA CYS A 73 15.95 -16.11 -3.63
C CYS A 73 16.32 -16.15 -2.13
N SER A 74 17.46 -16.76 -1.77
CA SER A 74 17.96 -16.78 -0.40
C SER A 74 18.35 -15.37 0.08
N GLU A 75 19.08 -14.59 -0.74
CA GLU A 75 19.43 -13.19 -0.44
C GLU A 75 18.17 -12.33 -0.20
N GLN A 76 17.11 -12.50 -0.99
CA GLN A 76 15.84 -11.79 -0.79
C GLN A 76 15.09 -12.23 0.47
N MET A 77 15.10 -13.52 0.80
CA MET A 77 14.50 -14.04 2.03
C MET A 77 15.22 -13.52 3.28
N GLU A 78 16.54 -13.45 3.24
CA GLU A 78 17.36 -12.88 4.33
C GLU A 78 17.08 -11.39 4.52
N GLN A 79 17.03 -10.61 3.43
CA GLN A 79 16.64 -9.19 3.48
C GLN A 79 15.25 -8.97 4.08
N PHE A 80 14.26 -9.79 3.70
CA PHE A 80 12.91 -9.73 4.28
C PHE A 80 12.90 -10.10 5.77
N ASN A 81 13.68 -11.10 6.17
CA ASN A 81 13.82 -11.49 7.58
C ASN A 81 14.50 -10.39 8.41
N GLN A 82 15.52 -9.71 7.88
CA GLN A 82 16.15 -8.57 8.55
C GLN A 82 15.15 -7.42 8.74
N GLN A 83 14.44 -7.03 7.68
CA GLN A 83 13.38 -6.00 7.77
C GLN A 83 12.31 -6.36 8.83
N LYS A 84 11.96 -7.64 8.95
CA LYS A 84 11.04 -8.12 9.98
C LYS A 84 11.63 -8.00 11.39
N GLN A 85 12.93 -8.25 11.58
CA GLN A 85 13.61 -8.04 12.87
C GLN A 85 13.66 -6.55 13.24
N ASP A 86 14.01 -5.68 12.29
CA ASP A 86 14.04 -4.22 12.49
C ASP A 86 12.67 -3.69 12.89
N LEU A 87 11.59 -4.16 12.23
CA LEU A 87 10.21 -3.84 12.61
C LEU A 87 9.83 -4.36 14.01
N VAL A 88 10.35 -5.51 14.45
CA VAL A 88 10.14 -6.01 15.82
C VAL A 88 10.85 -5.13 16.84
N PHE A 89 12.07 -4.68 16.57
CA PHE A 89 12.79 -3.74 17.43
C PHE A 89 12.01 -2.42 17.60
N LEU A 90 11.51 -1.86 16.49
CA LEU A 90 10.74 -0.61 16.50
C LEU A 90 9.39 -0.71 17.24
N ARG A 91 8.87 -1.92 17.54
CA ARG A 91 7.64 -2.07 18.35
C ARG A 91 7.77 -1.52 19.78
N GLY A 92 8.98 -1.32 20.29
CA GLY A 92 9.19 -0.67 21.60
C GLY A 92 8.53 0.71 21.69
N PHE A 93 8.47 1.47 20.59
CA PHE A 93 7.77 2.75 20.53
C PHE A 93 6.24 2.62 20.69
N VAL A 94 5.65 1.50 20.26
CA VAL A 94 4.21 1.22 20.44
C VAL A 94 3.91 0.90 21.91
N ALA A 95 4.80 0.17 22.60
CA ALA A 95 4.68 -0.05 24.03
C ALA A 95 4.80 1.27 24.81
N ALA A 96 5.81 2.09 24.50
CA ALA A 96 5.99 3.41 25.12
C ALA A 96 4.75 4.32 24.97
N PHE A 97 4.07 4.29 23.82
CA PHE A 97 2.81 5.00 23.64
C PHE A 97 1.66 4.41 24.46
N LYS A 98 1.47 3.09 24.46
CA LYS A 98 0.35 2.44 25.18
C LYS A 98 0.48 2.53 26.71
N GLU A 99 1.71 2.40 27.20
CA GLU A 99 2.05 2.44 28.63
C GLU A 99 2.40 3.86 29.12
N GLN A 100 2.34 4.88 28.24
CA GLN A 100 2.61 6.29 28.54
C GLN A 100 3.99 6.54 29.17
N ILE A 101 5.01 5.78 28.74
CA ILE A 101 6.36 5.79 29.31
C ILE A 101 7.10 7.08 28.91
N HIS A 102 7.32 8.00 29.86
CA HIS A 102 8.06 9.26 29.63
C HIS A 102 7.47 10.20 28.57
N THR A 103 6.15 10.21 28.40
CA THR A 103 5.46 11.18 27.54
C THR A 103 5.68 12.62 28.00
N ASP A 104 5.95 13.52 27.06
CA ASP A 104 6.38 14.90 27.33
C ASP A 104 5.44 15.98 26.72
N ILE A 105 4.33 15.56 26.12
CA ILE A 105 3.32 16.44 25.53
C ILE A 105 1.91 15.81 25.61
N LEU A 106 0.87 16.66 25.72
CA LEU A 106 -0.53 16.26 25.57
C LEU A 106 -1.08 16.67 24.20
N VAL A 107 -1.74 15.76 23.50
CA VAL A 107 -2.37 16.03 22.20
C VAL A 107 -3.89 16.06 22.37
N THR A 108 -4.50 17.23 22.20
CA THR A 108 -5.92 17.47 22.45
C THR A 108 -6.74 17.29 21.16
N PRO A 109 -7.84 16.51 21.16
CA PRO A 109 -8.72 16.42 20.00
C PRO A 109 -9.52 17.71 19.80
N GLY A 110 -9.78 18.07 18.55
CA GLY A 110 -10.51 19.30 18.19
C GLY A 110 -11.99 19.31 18.52
N ARG A 111 -12.59 18.12 18.67
CA ARG A 111 -13.96 17.92 19.16
C ARG A 111 -13.90 17.14 20.46
N HIS A 112 -14.64 17.60 21.46
CA HIS A 112 -14.66 17.14 22.86
C HIS A 112 -14.14 15.71 23.09
N GLY A 113 -13.07 15.60 23.88
CA GLY A 113 -12.50 14.34 24.35
C GLY A 113 -11.27 14.61 25.22
N PRO A 114 -10.80 13.62 26.01
CA PRO A 114 -9.61 13.80 26.82
C PRO A 114 -8.36 13.95 25.93
N PRO A 115 -7.37 14.77 26.33
CA PRO A 115 -6.06 14.81 25.68
C PRO A 115 -5.34 13.46 25.81
N ILE A 116 -4.56 13.10 24.79
CA ILE A 116 -3.79 11.86 24.74
C ILE A 116 -2.31 12.20 24.96
N PRO A 117 -1.61 11.62 25.95
CA PRO A 117 -0.18 11.87 26.13
C PRO A 117 0.64 11.23 24.99
N ALA A 118 1.75 11.88 24.63
CA ALA A 118 2.60 11.50 23.51
C ALA A 118 4.04 12.00 23.70
N HIS A 119 4.88 11.76 22.69
CA HIS A 119 6.29 12.12 22.64
C HIS A 119 6.56 13.13 21.52
N LYS A 120 7.07 14.33 21.84
CA LYS A 120 7.42 15.36 20.85
C LYS A 120 8.36 14.84 19.77
N SER A 121 9.34 14.04 20.16
CA SER A 121 10.33 13.44 19.25
C SER A 121 9.67 12.57 18.17
N VAL A 122 8.67 11.76 18.54
CA VAL A 122 7.94 10.91 17.58
C VAL A 122 7.04 11.76 16.68
N LEU A 123 6.32 12.75 17.24
CA LEU A 123 5.48 13.64 16.44
C LEU A 123 6.32 14.40 15.38
N ALA A 124 7.40 15.05 15.82
CA ALA A 124 8.31 15.81 14.96
C ALA A 124 9.05 14.93 13.92
N ALA A 125 9.41 13.70 14.26
CA ALA A 125 10.08 12.78 13.33
C ALA A 125 9.15 12.19 12.25
N ARG A 126 7.82 12.30 12.41
CA ARG A 126 6.83 11.72 11.49
C ARG A 126 6.05 12.76 10.67
N SER A 127 6.15 14.03 11.03
CA SER A 127 5.44 15.14 10.41
C SER A 127 6.25 16.42 10.53
N GLU A 128 6.55 17.05 9.40
CA GLU A 128 7.17 18.38 9.38
C GLU A 128 6.25 19.45 9.98
N ILE A 129 4.92 19.31 9.81
CA ILE A 129 3.93 20.21 10.41
C ILE A 129 3.96 20.09 11.94
N PHE A 130 3.99 18.87 12.51
CA PHE A 130 4.14 18.71 13.95
C PHE A 130 5.50 19.20 14.44
N LYS A 131 6.60 18.96 13.72
CA LYS A 131 7.90 19.54 14.07
C LYS A 131 7.80 21.07 14.21
N ASN A 132 7.27 21.75 13.19
CA ASN A 132 7.13 23.20 13.18
C ASN A 132 6.20 23.70 14.29
N MET A 133 5.06 23.03 14.54
CA MET A 133 4.15 23.35 15.66
C MET A 133 4.82 23.25 17.03
N LEU A 134 5.78 22.32 17.20
CA LEU A 134 6.52 22.11 18.45
C LEU A 134 7.73 23.06 18.59
N GLU A 135 8.20 23.62 17.49
CA GLU A 135 9.28 24.62 17.42
C GLU A 135 8.77 26.08 17.56
N CYS A 136 7.46 26.30 17.60
CA CYS A 136 6.85 27.60 17.95
C CYS A 136 7.07 27.98 19.43
N ASP A 137 7.28 29.26 19.72
CA ASP A 137 7.65 29.74 21.07
C ASP A 137 6.56 29.51 22.13
N GLU A 138 5.28 29.55 21.73
CA GLU A 138 4.14 29.18 22.59
C GLU A 138 4.26 27.74 23.12
N CYS A 139 4.89 26.84 22.36
CA CYS A 139 5.18 25.46 22.78
C CYS A 139 6.55 25.32 23.48
N LYS A 140 7.35 26.38 23.58
CA LYS A 140 8.67 26.34 24.27
C LYS A 140 8.56 26.62 25.77
N GLU A 141 7.70 27.55 26.20
CA GLU A 141 7.82 28.15 27.54
C GLU A 141 6.91 27.54 28.63
N ALA A 142 5.82 26.87 28.27
CA ALA A 142 4.88 26.32 29.26
C ALA A 142 5.32 24.97 29.87
N PRO A 143 5.09 24.72 31.18
CA PRO A 143 5.41 23.45 31.84
C PRO A 143 4.46 22.29 31.49
N SER A 144 3.26 22.59 30.98
CA SER A 144 2.27 21.62 30.53
C SER A 144 1.99 21.79 29.03
N LYS A 145 2.95 21.39 28.20
CA LYS A 145 2.89 21.58 26.74
C LYS A 145 1.77 20.73 26.15
N SER A 146 0.88 21.37 25.40
CA SER A 146 -0.17 20.71 24.63
C SER A 146 -0.28 21.28 23.22
N ILE A 147 -0.78 20.47 22.30
CA ILE A 147 -1.16 20.89 20.94
C ILE A 147 -2.57 20.38 20.64
N THR A 148 -3.34 21.14 19.85
CA THR A 148 -4.73 20.78 19.51
C THR A 148 -4.84 20.38 18.04
N ILE A 149 -5.39 19.19 17.79
CA ILE A 149 -5.62 18.64 16.45
C ILE A 149 -7.08 18.89 16.08
N THR A 150 -7.35 20.08 15.52
CA THR A 150 -8.70 20.64 15.35
C THR A 150 -9.67 19.79 14.54
N ASP A 151 -9.15 18.96 13.63
CA ASP A 151 -9.96 18.27 12.63
C ASP A 151 -10.42 16.88 13.08
N LEU A 152 -9.80 16.33 14.13
CA LEU A 152 -10.04 14.96 14.60
C LEU A 152 -10.78 14.91 15.94
N LYS A 153 -11.72 13.96 16.04
CA LYS A 153 -12.29 13.49 17.31
C LYS A 153 -11.28 12.60 18.04
N HIS A 154 -11.56 12.31 19.32
CA HIS A 154 -10.68 11.47 20.15
C HIS A 154 -10.30 10.11 19.51
N GLU A 155 -11.26 9.33 19.01
CA GLU A 155 -10.96 8.03 18.36
C GLU A 155 -10.11 8.16 17.08
N GLU A 156 -10.38 9.20 16.28
CA GLU A 156 -9.66 9.47 15.03
C GLU A 156 -8.22 9.92 15.33
N LEU A 157 -8.04 10.71 16.39
CA LEU A 157 -6.75 11.14 16.92
C LEU A 157 -5.96 9.96 17.52
N GLU A 158 -6.61 9.07 18.26
CA GLU A 158 -5.98 7.85 18.77
C GLU A 158 -5.45 6.98 17.62
N CYS A 159 -6.25 6.81 16.55
CA CYS A 159 -5.82 6.08 15.36
C CYS A 159 -4.65 6.78 14.64
N LEU A 160 -4.67 8.12 14.53
CA LEU A 160 -3.55 8.87 13.98
C LEU A 160 -2.27 8.61 14.79
N LEU A 161 -2.34 8.78 16.11
CA LEU A 161 -1.19 8.58 17.00
C LEU A 161 -0.69 7.12 16.94
N GLU A 162 -1.56 6.11 17.04
CA GLU A 162 -1.18 4.70 16.92
C GLU A 162 -0.44 4.40 15.59
N PHE A 163 -0.84 5.05 14.49
CA PHE A 163 -0.11 4.96 13.23
C PHE A 163 1.27 5.64 13.27
N LEU A 164 1.44 6.78 13.96
CA LEU A 164 2.75 7.45 14.08
C LEU A 164 3.78 6.60 14.84
N TYR A 165 3.35 5.82 15.84
CA TYR A 165 4.23 4.92 16.58
C TYR A 165 4.48 3.59 15.84
N SER A 166 3.45 3.01 15.22
CA SER A 166 3.53 1.64 14.66
C SER A 166 3.76 1.55 13.15
N GLY A 167 3.50 2.63 12.40
CA GLY A 167 3.48 2.64 10.93
C GLY A 167 2.34 1.85 10.29
N SER A 168 1.33 1.41 11.07
CA SER A 168 0.22 0.58 10.58
C SER A 168 -1.05 0.80 11.39
N LEU A 169 -2.20 0.37 10.87
CA LEU A 169 -3.46 0.30 11.62
C LEU A 169 -4.15 -1.03 11.33
N GLY A 170 -4.95 -1.51 12.29
CA GLY A 170 -5.86 -2.62 12.05
C GLY A 170 -6.93 -2.24 11.03
N VAL A 171 -7.36 -3.21 10.20
CA VAL A 171 -8.29 -2.96 9.08
C VAL A 171 -9.59 -2.30 9.56
N GLU A 172 -10.15 -2.74 10.68
CA GLU A 172 -11.39 -2.17 11.27
C GLU A 172 -11.23 -0.69 11.66
N LYS A 173 -10.11 -0.32 12.30
CA LYS A 173 -9.80 1.07 12.65
C LYS A 173 -9.62 1.94 11.41
N LEU A 174 -8.92 1.39 10.40
CA LEU A 174 -8.69 2.08 9.14
C LEU A 174 -10.02 2.28 8.39
N GLU A 175 -10.83 1.24 8.22
CA GLU A 175 -12.15 1.31 7.57
C GLU A 175 -13.04 2.38 8.20
N LYS A 176 -13.15 2.38 9.53
CA LYS A 176 -13.99 3.32 10.28
C LYS A 176 -13.56 4.79 10.14
N HIS A 177 -12.25 5.05 9.98
CA HIS A 177 -11.69 6.40 10.07
C HIS A 177 -10.90 6.87 8.83
N VAL A 178 -10.85 6.10 7.74
CA VAL A 178 -9.96 6.34 6.57
C VAL A 178 -10.08 7.76 5.99
N TYR A 179 -11.28 8.33 5.93
CA TYR A 179 -11.47 9.67 5.37
C TYR A 179 -10.94 10.79 6.27
N ALA A 180 -11.07 10.64 7.59
CA ALA A 180 -10.50 11.59 8.56
C ALA A 180 -8.97 11.44 8.60
N LEU A 181 -8.47 10.20 8.58
CA LEU A 181 -7.04 9.90 8.51
C LEU A 181 -6.39 10.35 7.21
N SER A 182 -7.09 10.31 6.07
CA SER A 182 -6.60 10.83 4.78
C SER A 182 -6.39 12.34 4.83
N GLN A 183 -7.40 13.09 5.27
CA GLN A 183 -7.31 14.55 5.41
C GLN A 183 -6.24 14.96 6.44
N ALA A 184 -6.14 14.24 7.56
CA ALA A 184 -5.08 14.49 8.54
C ALA A 184 -3.69 14.16 7.97
N ALA A 185 -3.54 13.07 7.21
CA ALA A 185 -2.27 12.72 6.60
C ALA A 185 -1.79 13.74 5.57
N ASP A 186 -2.72 14.32 4.82
CA ASP A 186 -2.43 15.42 3.89
C ASP A 186 -2.08 16.71 4.66
N LYS A 187 -3.00 17.20 5.51
CA LYS A 187 -2.84 18.43 6.30
C LYS A 187 -1.58 18.45 7.17
N TYR A 188 -1.22 17.33 7.78
CA TYR A 188 -0.04 17.20 8.64
C TYR A 188 1.20 16.65 7.90
N MET A 189 1.18 16.53 6.57
CA MET A 189 2.31 16.05 5.77
C MET A 189 2.89 14.72 6.28
N ILE A 190 2.07 13.66 6.25
CA ILE A 190 2.42 12.29 6.63
C ILE A 190 2.22 11.37 5.41
N PRO A 191 3.13 11.39 4.41
CA PRO A 191 2.92 10.68 3.13
C PRO A 191 2.73 9.17 3.28
N HIS A 192 3.32 8.56 4.31
CA HIS A 192 3.17 7.13 4.59
C HIS A 192 1.73 6.77 4.99
N LEU A 193 1.04 7.61 5.77
CA LEU A 193 -0.36 7.41 6.13
C LEU A 193 -1.26 7.68 4.91
N LEU A 194 -1.00 8.76 4.16
CA LEU A 194 -1.79 9.10 2.97
C LEU A 194 -1.77 7.95 1.93
N LYS A 195 -0.59 7.38 1.67
CA LYS A 195 -0.42 6.20 0.80
C LYS A 195 -0.95 4.89 1.41
N HIS A 196 -1.11 4.82 2.73
CA HIS A 196 -1.78 3.68 3.38
C HIS A 196 -3.31 3.77 3.17
N CYS A 197 -3.89 4.94 3.39
CA CYS A 197 -5.29 5.25 3.13
C CYS A 197 -5.65 5.09 1.63
N GLU A 198 -4.82 5.60 0.71
CA GLU A 198 -5.01 5.45 -0.74
C GLU A 198 -5.16 3.97 -1.14
N ARG A 199 -4.22 3.11 -0.71
CA ARG A 199 -4.27 1.67 -1.01
C ARG A 199 -5.55 1.03 -0.48
N TYR A 200 -5.96 1.38 0.74
CA TYR A 200 -7.21 0.89 1.31
C TYR A 200 -8.42 1.33 0.48
N LEU A 201 -8.54 2.62 0.16
CA LEU A 201 -9.65 3.18 -0.62
C LEU A 201 -9.74 2.59 -2.03
N LEU A 202 -8.60 2.37 -2.70
CA LEU A 202 -8.55 1.67 -3.99
C LEU A 202 -9.01 0.21 -3.88
N SER A 203 -8.57 -0.51 -2.84
CA SER A 203 -8.92 -1.92 -2.64
C SER A 203 -10.38 -2.15 -2.18
N SER A 204 -10.99 -1.15 -1.54
CA SER A 204 -12.35 -1.20 -1.00
C SER A 204 -13.38 -0.44 -1.86
N LEU A 205 -12.98 0.00 -3.06
CA LEU A 205 -13.79 0.88 -3.91
C LEU A 205 -15.09 0.20 -4.36
N SER A 206 -16.22 0.85 -4.09
CA SER A 206 -17.57 0.35 -4.35
C SER A 206 -18.55 1.48 -4.67
N THR A 207 -19.70 1.18 -5.26
CA THR A 207 -20.76 2.19 -5.50
C THR A 207 -21.28 2.84 -4.20
N CYS A 208 -21.05 2.20 -3.05
CA CYS A 208 -21.46 2.73 -1.74
C CYS A 208 -20.54 3.83 -1.19
N ASN A 209 -19.25 3.84 -1.58
CA ASN A 209 -18.23 4.74 -1.05
C ASN A 209 -17.55 5.63 -2.11
N ALA A 210 -17.62 5.29 -3.41
CA ALA A 210 -16.86 5.96 -4.47
C ALA A 210 -17.09 7.48 -4.57
N LEU A 211 -18.30 7.99 -4.29
CA LEU A 211 -18.55 9.45 -4.26
C LEU A 211 -17.72 10.14 -3.14
N GLN A 212 -17.70 9.56 -1.95
CA GLN A 212 -16.93 10.11 -0.81
C GLN A 212 -15.43 9.90 -1.00
N THR A 213 -15.02 8.79 -1.62
CA THR A 213 -13.64 8.57 -2.06
C THR A 213 -13.19 9.63 -3.06
N LEU A 214 -14.08 10.05 -3.98
CA LEU A 214 -13.77 11.11 -4.95
C LEU A 214 -13.61 12.48 -4.27
N GLU A 215 -14.49 12.84 -3.33
CA GLU A 215 -14.36 14.07 -2.53
C GLU A 215 -13.02 14.12 -1.79
N ILE A 216 -12.60 13.00 -1.20
CA ILE A 216 -11.35 12.89 -0.44
C ILE A 216 -10.11 12.89 -1.36
N ALA A 217 -10.20 12.24 -2.53
CA ALA A 217 -9.14 12.26 -3.53
C ALA A 217 -8.88 13.66 -4.07
N ASP A 218 -9.93 14.45 -4.28
CA ASP A 218 -9.83 15.85 -4.68
C ASP A 218 -9.26 16.73 -3.55
N THR A 219 -9.78 16.57 -2.33
CA THR A 219 -9.35 17.32 -1.14
C THR A 219 -7.85 17.14 -0.86
N CYS A 220 -7.35 15.90 -0.94
CA CYS A 220 -5.93 15.58 -0.69
C CYS A 220 -5.07 15.65 -1.96
N SER A 221 -5.56 16.25 -3.06
CA SER A 221 -4.89 16.33 -4.36
C SER A 221 -4.34 14.98 -4.91
N ASN A 222 -4.94 13.85 -4.53
CA ASN A 222 -4.47 12.51 -4.89
C ASN A 222 -4.98 12.12 -6.28
N HIS A 223 -4.20 12.45 -7.30
CA HIS A 223 -4.52 12.22 -8.70
C HIS A 223 -4.78 10.74 -9.04
N THR A 224 -3.98 9.80 -8.50
CA THR A 224 -4.12 8.36 -8.76
C THR A 224 -5.46 7.83 -8.25
N LEU A 225 -5.81 8.19 -7.01
CA LEU A 225 -7.09 7.83 -6.40
C LEU A 225 -8.25 8.49 -7.16
N LYS A 226 -8.11 9.77 -7.53
CA LYS A 226 -9.14 10.56 -8.22
C LYS A 226 -9.49 9.98 -9.58
N GLU A 227 -8.50 9.74 -10.44
CA GLU A 227 -8.73 9.19 -11.78
C GLU A 227 -9.32 7.78 -11.74
N THR A 228 -8.78 6.90 -10.87
CA THR A 228 -9.29 5.53 -10.71
C THR A 228 -10.75 5.54 -10.20
N THR A 229 -11.07 6.46 -9.29
CA THR A 229 -12.43 6.62 -8.76
C THR A 229 -13.39 7.19 -9.80
N LEU A 230 -12.97 8.17 -10.60
CA LEU A 230 -13.76 8.69 -11.73
C LEU A 230 -14.07 7.59 -12.75
N ASP A 231 -13.08 6.79 -13.15
CA ASP A 231 -13.30 5.70 -14.10
C ASP A 231 -14.22 4.60 -13.53
N PHE A 232 -14.14 4.31 -12.23
CA PHE A 232 -15.07 3.41 -11.56
C PHE A 232 -16.51 3.97 -11.54
N LEU A 233 -16.67 5.26 -11.22
CA LEU A 233 -17.96 5.94 -11.17
C LEU A 233 -18.62 6.00 -12.55
N VAL A 234 -17.87 6.35 -13.60
CA VAL A 234 -18.38 6.38 -14.99
C VAL A 234 -18.87 4.99 -15.44
N LYS A 235 -18.14 3.92 -15.11
CA LYS A 235 -18.55 2.53 -15.40
C LYS A 235 -19.82 2.07 -14.65
N ASN A 236 -20.22 2.80 -13.60
CA ASN A 236 -21.38 2.48 -12.77
C ASN A 236 -22.40 3.62 -12.73
N ILE A 237 -22.37 4.55 -13.71
CA ILE A 237 -23.01 5.86 -13.60
C ILE A 237 -24.51 5.75 -13.32
N ASP A 238 -25.22 4.82 -13.96
CA ASP A 238 -26.66 4.58 -13.77
C ASP A 238 -27.03 4.27 -12.32
N ARG A 239 -26.19 3.47 -11.64
CA ARG A 239 -26.37 3.13 -10.22
C ARG A 239 -26.02 4.29 -9.29
N VAL A 240 -25.06 5.13 -9.70
CA VAL A 240 -24.61 6.29 -8.92
C VAL A 240 -25.69 7.37 -8.95
N VAL A 241 -26.13 7.80 -10.14
CA VAL A 241 -27.10 8.90 -10.28
C VAL A 241 -28.48 8.56 -9.72
N SER A 242 -28.84 7.27 -9.71
CA SER A 242 -30.08 6.76 -9.09
C SER A 242 -30.04 6.69 -7.56
N SER A 243 -28.90 7.02 -6.93
CA SER A 243 -28.74 6.94 -5.47
C SER A 243 -28.99 8.29 -4.78
N PRO A 244 -29.64 8.34 -3.60
CA PRO A 244 -29.83 9.59 -2.85
C PRO A 244 -28.51 10.20 -2.36
N LYS A 245 -27.42 9.40 -2.32
CA LYS A 245 -26.06 9.88 -2.04
C LYS A 245 -25.55 10.83 -3.14
N PHE A 246 -26.01 10.67 -4.38
CA PHE A 246 -25.60 11.52 -5.49
C PHE A 246 -26.15 12.94 -5.36
N GLU A 247 -27.43 13.12 -5.07
CA GLU A 247 -28.03 14.44 -4.83
C GLU A 247 -27.27 15.23 -3.75
N ALA A 248 -26.99 14.60 -2.62
CA ALA A 248 -26.19 15.19 -1.55
C ALA A 248 -24.74 15.50 -1.98
N PHE A 249 -24.15 14.70 -2.88
CA PHE A 249 -22.82 14.95 -3.45
C PHE A 249 -22.83 16.12 -4.45
N VAL A 250 -23.88 16.28 -5.27
CA VAL A 250 -24.03 17.41 -6.20
C VAL A 250 -23.99 18.74 -5.45
N HIS A 251 -24.66 18.83 -4.30
CA HIS A 251 -24.65 20.03 -3.46
C HIS A 251 -23.31 20.29 -2.76
N ARG A 252 -22.59 19.24 -2.32
CA ARG A 252 -21.29 19.39 -1.65
C ARG A 252 -20.13 19.66 -2.60
N SER A 253 -20.15 19.06 -3.78
CA SER A 253 -19.06 19.12 -4.77
C SER A 253 -19.58 19.31 -6.21
N PRO A 254 -20.06 20.52 -6.56
CA PRO A 254 -20.54 20.81 -7.91
C PRO A 254 -19.45 20.64 -8.98
N HIS A 255 -18.19 20.97 -8.68
CA HIS A 255 -17.07 20.85 -9.60
C HIS A 255 -16.72 19.39 -9.94
N LEU A 256 -16.76 18.50 -8.95
CA LEU A 256 -16.59 17.06 -9.16
C LEU A 256 -17.78 16.44 -9.90
N THR A 257 -18.99 16.96 -9.69
CA THR A 257 -20.17 16.58 -10.46
C THR A 257 -19.99 16.92 -11.94
N VAL A 258 -19.56 18.15 -12.26
CA VAL A 258 -19.26 18.55 -13.64
C VAL A 258 -18.18 17.66 -14.25
N GLN A 259 -17.07 17.40 -13.54
CA GLN A 259 -16.00 16.51 -14.02
C GLN A 259 -16.52 15.08 -14.31
N LEU A 260 -17.29 14.50 -13.40
CA LEU A 260 -17.86 13.15 -13.55
C LEU A 260 -18.84 13.08 -14.74
N VAL A 261 -19.76 14.03 -14.85
CA VAL A 261 -20.78 14.08 -15.92
C VAL A 261 -20.12 14.31 -17.28
N THR A 262 -19.17 15.24 -17.39
CA THR A 262 -18.40 15.46 -18.63
C THR A 262 -17.64 14.20 -19.06
N ARG A 263 -16.99 13.49 -18.13
CA ARG A 263 -16.27 12.24 -18.41
C ARG A 263 -17.23 11.11 -18.83
N ALA A 264 -18.41 11.03 -18.23
CA ALA A 264 -19.43 10.06 -18.59
C ALA A 264 -19.93 10.26 -20.04
N PHE A 265 -20.31 11.49 -20.41
CA PHE A 265 -20.75 11.79 -21.78
C PHE A 265 -19.64 11.63 -22.82
N ALA A 266 -18.39 12.00 -22.50
CA ALA A 266 -17.25 11.81 -23.40
C ALA A 266 -16.94 10.31 -23.66
N ASN A 267 -17.19 9.44 -22.68
CA ASN A 267 -17.00 8.00 -22.83
C ASN A 267 -18.20 7.30 -23.50
N GLY A 268 -19.42 7.84 -23.38
CA GLY A 268 -20.62 7.34 -24.08
C GLY A 268 -20.72 7.75 -25.55
N ALA A 269 -19.83 8.61 -26.04
CA ALA A 269 -19.74 9.05 -27.43
C ALA A 269 -18.80 8.17 -28.30
N LYS A 270 -18.59 6.90 -27.93
CA LYS A 270 -17.74 5.91 -28.61
C LYS A 270 -18.46 4.60 -28.84
#